data_AF-A0A529TC00-F1
#
_entry.id   AF-A0A529TC00-F1
#
_cell.length_a   1.000
_cell.length_b   1.000
_cell.length_c   1.000
_cell.angle_alpha   90.00
_cell.angle_beta   90.00
_cell.angle_gamma   90.00
#
_symmetry.space_group_name_H-M   'P 1'
#
loop_
_entity.id
_entity.type
_entity.pdbx_description
1 polymer ?
#
loop_
_entity_poly.entity_id
_entity_poly.type
_entity_poly.pdbx_seq_one_letter_code
_entity_poly.pdbx_strand_id
1 'polypeptide(L)'
;QFRLHLVDEDQQIKDVFPPPEQPFDSGDVVPELLRKGRYRTTVTSGLAFDREALEPIMPMPESDFRQGADGYLATLAPLHGEVKSIDTCLGAYRIHGSNHSVFAEKLAERARWRVQHDFRRLEALSGRAAEIGLTMPPDAGLHDPVHLEERLASLCVDEPQHPVATDSRLALARAGAAASLEMNASWRRRAALAAWFLCIGILPRRMGNAVLAWKLVASSRPAVLTRLSKTIRRVTN
;
A
#
# COMPACT_ATOMS: atom_id res chain seq x y z
N GLN A 1 -13.49 -7.37 -8.74
CA GLN A 1 -12.34 -6.47 -9.02
C GLN A 1 -11.76 -6.76 -10.39
N PHE A 2 -11.20 -5.76 -11.07
CA PHE A 2 -10.54 -5.90 -12.37
C PHE A 2 -9.38 -4.91 -12.56
N ARG A 3 -8.51 -5.17 -13.55
CA ARG A 3 -7.36 -4.28 -13.84
C ARG A 3 -7.80 -3.00 -14.55
N LEU A 4 -7.01 -1.95 -14.39
CA LEU A 4 -7.22 -0.66 -15.04
C LEU A 4 -6.03 -0.33 -15.94
N HIS A 5 -6.30 0.22 -17.12
CA HIS A 5 -5.27 0.95 -17.86
C HIS A 5 -4.95 2.25 -17.12
N LEU A 6 -3.67 2.52 -16.87
CA LEU A 6 -3.22 3.85 -16.48
C LEU A 6 -3.04 4.68 -17.74
N VAL A 7 -3.76 5.79 -17.86
CA VAL A 7 -3.74 6.64 -19.06
C VAL A 7 -3.32 8.07 -18.74
N ASP A 8 -2.73 8.77 -19.69
CA ASP A 8 -2.44 10.20 -19.57
C ASP A 8 -3.67 11.08 -19.90
N GLU A 9 -3.46 12.39 -19.99
CA GLU A 9 -4.50 13.35 -20.35
C GLU A 9 -5.09 13.11 -21.75
N ASP A 10 -4.27 12.61 -22.67
CA ASP A 10 -4.62 12.26 -24.05
C ASP A 10 -5.18 10.83 -24.19
N GLN A 11 -5.46 10.15 -23.08
CA GLN A 11 -5.96 8.77 -23.02
C GLN A 11 -4.98 7.71 -23.55
N GLN A 12 -3.71 8.04 -23.72
CA GLN A 12 -2.71 7.05 -24.10
C GLN A 12 -2.37 6.15 -22.92
N ILE A 13 -2.42 4.84 -23.16
CA ILE A 13 -2.06 3.83 -22.16
C ILE A 13 -0.57 3.94 -21.81
N LYS A 14 -0.28 4.16 -20.53
CA LYS A 14 1.08 4.23 -19.98
C LYS A 14 1.47 2.98 -19.19
N ASP A 15 0.52 2.36 -18.50
CA ASP A 15 0.75 1.13 -17.72
C ASP A 15 -0.58 0.41 -17.41
N VAL A 16 -0.51 -0.67 -16.62
CA VAL A 16 -1.67 -1.41 -16.09
C VAL A 16 -1.58 -1.47 -14.57
N PHE A 17 -2.72 -1.27 -13.89
CA PHE A 17 -2.82 -1.35 -12.44
C PHE A 17 -3.90 -2.35 -11.95
N PRO A 18 -3.58 -3.23 -10.99
CA PRO A 18 -2.22 -3.57 -10.56
C PRO A 18 -1.37 -4.13 -11.72
N PRO A 19 -0.04 -4.21 -11.59
CA PRO A 19 0.82 -4.76 -12.65
C PRO A 19 0.53 -6.26 -12.91
N PRO A 20 0.51 -6.74 -14.17
CA PRO A 20 0.17 -8.12 -14.52
C PRO A 20 1.03 -9.19 -13.83
N GLU A 21 2.30 -8.87 -13.56
CA GLU A 21 3.23 -9.75 -12.83
C GLU A 21 2.87 -9.94 -11.34
N GLN A 22 1.85 -9.25 -10.85
CA GLN A 22 1.29 -9.39 -9.51
C GLN A 22 -0.12 -10.00 -9.63
N PRO A 23 -0.26 -11.31 -9.39
CA PRO A 23 -1.57 -11.98 -9.42
C PRO A 23 -2.48 -11.38 -8.35
N PHE A 24 -3.74 -11.12 -8.67
CA PHE A 24 -4.73 -10.71 -7.68
C PHE A 24 -4.90 -11.77 -6.58
N ASP A 25 -5.19 -11.32 -5.37
CA ASP A 25 -5.79 -12.21 -4.37
C ASP A 25 -7.29 -12.34 -4.72
N SER A 26 -7.81 -13.57 -4.74
CA SER A 26 -9.17 -13.89 -5.18
C SER A 26 -9.72 -15.08 -4.39
N GLY A 27 -11.04 -15.22 -4.31
CA GLY A 27 -11.72 -16.17 -3.45
C GLY A 27 -11.92 -15.58 -2.05
N ASP A 28 -11.74 -16.42 -1.04
CA ASP A 28 -11.70 -15.97 0.35
C ASP A 28 -10.37 -15.25 0.65
N VAL A 29 -10.45 -13.95 0.89
CA VAL A 29 -9.31 -13.09 1.25
C VAL A 29 -9.32 -12.68 2.72
N VAL A 30 -10.31 -13.15 3.50
CA VAL A 30 -10.44 -12.85 4.93
C VAL A 30 -9.19 -13.25 5.72
N PRO A 31 -8.55 -14.42 5.49
CA PRO A 31 -7.31 -14.75 6.19
C PRO A 31 -6.19 -13.72 6.00
N GLU A 32 -6.01 -13.19 4.79
CA GLU A 32 -5.00 -12.16 4.53
C GLU A 32 -5.40 -10.81 5.13
N LEU A 33 -6.69 -10.46 5.11
CA LEU A 33 -7.19 -9.26 5.78
C LEU A 33 -6.95 -9.31 7.30
N LEU A 34 -7.28 -10.43 7.96
CA LEU A 34 -7.05 -10.56 9.39
C LEU A 34 -5.55 -10.56 9.71
N ARG A 35 -4.72 -11.19 8.88
CA ARG A 35 -3.27 -11.28 9.11
C ARG A 35 -2.55 -9.95 8.99
N LYS A 36 -2.87 -9.14 7.97
CA LYS A 36 -2.12 -7.91 7.64
C LYS A 36 -2.96 -6.69 7.27
N GLY A 37 -4.28 -6.75 7.41
CA GLY A 37 -5.19 -5.64 7.12
C GLY A 37 -5.34 -5.29 5.64
N ARG A 38 -4.85 -6.14 4.74
CA ARG A 38 -4.85 -5.90 3.29
C ARG A 38 -4.76 -7.22 2.51
N TYR A 39 -5.42 -7.27 1.38
CA TYR A 39 -5.13 -8.22 0.29
C TYR A 39 -4.81 -7.43 -0.98
N ARG A 40 -4.24 -8.11 -1.98
CA ARG A 40 -3.90 -7.49 -3.25
C ARG A 40 -5.16 -7.26 -4.08
N THR A 41 -5.50 -5.99 -4.21
CA THR A 41 -6.67 -5.50 -4.92
C THR A 41 -6.31 -4.34 -5.86
N THR A 42 -7.32 -3.88 -6.61
CA THR A 42 -7.27 -2.68 -7.45
C THR A 42 -7.82 -1.48 -6.69
N VAL A 43 -8.05 -0.35 -7.35
CA VAL A 43 -8.55 0.87 -6.72
C VAL A 43 -9.73 1.44 -7.50
N THR A 44 -10.54 2.27 -6.84
CA THR A 44 -11.56 3.12 -7.47
C THR A 44 -12.47 2.35 -8.45
N SER A 45 -12.49 2.76 -9.72
CA SER A 45 -13.29 2.20 -10.81
C SER A 45 -12.96 0.75 -11.16
N GLY A 46 -11.87 0.17 -10.63
CA GLY A 46 -11.58 -1.26 -10.79
C GLY A 46 -12.38 -2.16 -9.84
N LEU A 47 -13.10 -1.55 -8.90
CA LEU A 47 -13.90 -2.24 -7.90
C LEU A 47 -15.38 -2.23 -8.29
N ALA A 48 -16.02 -3.36 -8.07
CA ALA A 48 -17.46 -3.54 -8.20
C ALA A 48 -17.90 -4.42 -7.02
N PHE A 49 -19.01 -4.05 -6.39
CA PHE A 49 -19.49 -4.67 -5.17
C PHE A 49 -20.92 -5.15 -5.36
N ASP A 50 -21.22 -6.30 -4.78
CA ASP A 50 -22.60 -6.75 -4.63
C ASP A 50 -23.31 -5.87 -3.59
N ARG A 51 -24.61 -5.60 -3.81
CA ARG A 51 -25.39 -4.75 -2.90
C ARG A 51 -25.50 -5.38 -1.51
N GLU A 52 -25.72 -6.69 -1.42
CA GLU A 52 -25.89 -7.41 -0.15
C GLU A 52 -24.59 -7.37 0.66
N ALA A 53 -23.43 -7.40 -0.01
CA ALA A 53 -22.13 -7.25 0.63
C ALA A 53 -21.88 -5.83 1.18
N LEU A 54 -22.54 -4.80 0.64
CA LEU A 54 -22.42 -3.42 1.10
C LEU A 54 -23.39 -3.07 2.23
N GLU A 55 -24.57 -3.71 2.27
CA GLU A 55 -25.62 -3.45 3.25
C GLU A 55 -25.14 -3.43 4.71
N PRO A 56 -24.34 -4.40 5.21
CA PRO A 56 -23.88 -4.41 6.61
C PRO A 56 -22.81 -3.38 6.94
N ILE A 57 -22.09 -2.85 5.93
CA ILE A 57 -20.96 -1.92 6.12
C ILE A 57 -21.35 -0.47 5.82
N MET A 58 -22.60 -0.24 5.40
CA MET A 58 -23.14 1.09 5.13
C MET A 58 -24.10 1.54 6.26
N PRO A 59 -24.24 2.84 6.50
CA PRO A 59 -23.52 3.95 5.88
C PRO A 59 -22.04 4.00 6.31
N MET A 60 -21.18 4.41 5.38
CA MET A 60 -19.76 4.63 5.66
C MET A 60 -19.59 5.88 6.55
N PRO A 61 -18.68 5.87 7.54
CA PRO A 61 -18.40 7.05 8.35
C PRO A 61 -17.64 8.10 7.53
N GLU A 62 -18.38 9.03 6.94
CA GLU A 62 -17.87 10.01 5.97
C GLU A 62 -16.75 10.90 6.51
N SER A 63 -16.75 11.22 7.80
CA SER A 63 -15.69 12.03 8.42
C SER A 63 -14.32 11.34 8.37
N ASP A 64 -14.30 10.03 8.57
CA ASP A 64 -13.07 9.24 8.63
C ASP A 64 -12.60 8.81 7.23
N PHE A 65 -13.54 8.63 6.30
CA PHE A 65 -13.29 8.15 4.93
C PHE A 65 -13.68 9.14 3.84
N ARG A 66 -13.65 10.46 4.15
CA ARG A 66 -13.85 11.53 3.17
C ARG A 66 -12.94 11.38 1.93
N GLN A 67 -11.75 10.83 2.15
CA GLN A 67 -10.82 10.38 1.12
C GLN A 67 -10.51 8.89 1.36
N GLY A 68 -10.35 8.11 0.29
CA GLY A 68 -10.08 6.67 0.39
C GLY A 68 -11.30 5.80 0.69
N ALA A 69 -12.50 6.26 0.30
CA ALA A 69 -13.76 5.51 0.43
C ALA A 69 -13.70 4.12 -0.25
N ASP A 70 -13.03 4.02 -1.39
CA ASP A 70 -12.79 2.76 -2.08
C ASP A 70 -11.95 1.79 -1.24
N GLY A 71 -10.96 2.31 -0.50
CA GLY A 71 -10.17 1.54 0.47
C GLY A 71 -11.00 1.00 1.63
N TYR A 72 -11.97 1.77 2.14
CA TYR A 72 -12.93 1.30 3.16
C TYR A 72 -13.74 0.11 2.64
N LEU A 73 -14.39 0.28 1.48
CA LEU A 73 -15.23 -0.76 0.88
C LEU A 73 -14.42 -2.00 0.50
N ALA A 74 -13.26 -1.81 -0.12
CA ALA A 74 -12.38 -2.92 -0.51
C ALA A 74 -11.92 -3.75 0.71
N THR A 75 -11.75 -3.13 1.87
CA THR A 75 -11.36 -3.82 3.10
C THR A 75 -12.50 -4.56 3.78
N LEU A 76 -13.70 -3.99 3.81
CA LEU A 76 -14.80 -4.55 4.60
C LEU A 76 -15.75 -5.45 3.82
N ALA A 77 -16.00 -5.17 2.53
CA ALA A 77 -16.89 -5.98 1.71
C ALA A 77 -16.49 -7.48 1.68
N PRO A 78 -15.20 -7.87 1.67
CA PRO A 78 -14.81 -9.28 1.70
C PRO A 78 -15.20 -10.03 2.98
N LEU A 79 -15.55 -9.34 4.08
CA LEU A 79 -16.10 -10.00 5.27
C LEU A 79 -17.48 -10.62 5.01
N HIS A 80 -18.13 -10.25 3.90
CA HIS A 80 -19.49 -10.65 3.54
C HIS A 80 -19.55 -11.42 2.22
N GLY A 81 -18.41 -11.86 1.67
CA GLY A 81 -18.38 -12.65 0.44
C GLY A 81 -16.98 -12.82 -0.16
N GLU A 82 -16.91 -13.58 -1.25
CA GLU A 82 -15.65 -13.82 -1.95
C GLU A 82 -15.29 -12.70 -2.94
N VAL A 83 -13.99 -12.47 -3.12
CA VAL A 83 -13.47 -11.56 -4.14
C VAL A 83 -13.29 -12.30 -5.46
N LYS A 84 -14.01 -11.88 -6.52
CA LYS A 84 -13.75 -12.34 -7.89
C LYS A 84 -12.86 -11.35 -8.65
N SER A 85 -11.85 -11.89 -9.33
CA SER A 85 -10.83 -11.11 -10.04
C SER A 85 -10.88 -11.35 -11.54
N ILE A 86 -10.79 -10.27 -12.32
CA ILE A 86 -10.67 -10.32 -13.79
C ILE A 86 -9.34 -9.68 -14.16
N ASP A 87 -8.43 -10.46 -14.76
CA ASP A 87 -7.10 -9.98 -15.15
C ASP A 87 -7.12 -9.03 -16.36
N THR A 88 -8.21 -9.03 -17.13
CA THR A 88 -8.37 -8.10 -18.26
C THR A 88 -8.62 -6.68 -17.77
N CYS A 89 -8.08 -5.68 -18.48
CA CYS A 89 -8.39 -4.29 -18.20
C CYS A 89 -9.81 -3.96 -18.68
N LEU A 90 -10.70 -3.58 -17.77
CA LEU A 90 -12.10 -3.21 -18.08
C LEU A 90 -12.40 -1.72 -17.84
N GLY A 91 -11.38 -0.94 -17.54
CA GLY A 91 -11.49 0.51 -17.33
C GLY A 91 -10.15 1.22 -17.47
N ALA A 92 -10.18 2.54 -17.40
CA ALA A 92 -9.00 3.39 -17.45
C ALA A 92 -9.00 4.38 -16.28
N TYR A 93 -7.84 4.56 -15.66
CA TYR A 93 -7.59 5.55 -14.62
C TYR A 93 -6.60 6.59 -15.13
N ARG A 94 -7.02 7.85 -15.20
CA ARG A 94 -6.16 8.95 -15.62
C ARG A 94 -5.15 9.27 -14.52
N ILE A 95 -3.88 9.19 -14.83
CA ILE A 95 -2.81 9.67 -13.95
C ILE A 95 -2.59 11.16 -14.23
N HIS A 96 -2.75 12.00 -13.20
CA HIS A 96 -2.43 13.42 -13.32
C HIS A 96 -0.91 13.62 -13.31
N GLY A 97 -0.40 14.49 -14.19
CA GLY A 97 1.01 14.85 -14.27
C GLY A 97 1.57 15.34 -12.93
N SER A 98 2.86 15.10 -12.70
CA SER A 98 3.53 15.32 -11.44
C SER A 98 3.53 16.79 -11.00
N ASN A 99 2.90 17.08 -9.86
CA ASN A 99 3.03 18.36 -9.17
C ASN A 99 4.44 18.49 -8.59
N HIS A 100 5.32 19.18 -9.32
CA HIS A 100 6.75 19.30 -9.01
C HIS A 100 7.15 20.41 -8.01
N SER A 101 6.24 20.89 -7.16
CA SER A 101 6.53 22.00 -6.25
C SER A 101 6.09 21.70 -4.81
N VAL A 102 7.06 21.83 -3.88
CA VAL A 102 6.99 21.57 -2.42
C VAL A 102 7.02 20.07 -2.05
N PHE A 103 8.14 19.39 -2.29
CA PHE A 103 8.21 17.91 -2.21
C PHE A 103 8.33 17.32 -0.80
N ALA A 104 9.20 17.84 0.06
CA ALA A 104 9.50 17.18 1.33
C ALA A 104 8.33 17.28 2.32
N GLU A 105 7.75 18.47 2.46
CA GLU A 105 6.62 18.72 3.35
C GLU A 105 5.35 17.98 2.88
N LYS A 106 5.03 18.03 1.57
CA LYS A 106 3.91 17.26 1.01
C LYS A 106 4.12 15.75 1.12
N LEU A 107 5.36 15.27 1.03
CA LEU A 107 5.67 13.85 1.24
C LEU A 107 5.47 13.45 2.70
N ALA A 108 5.92 14.28 3.64
CA ALA A 108 5.74 14.06 5.07
C ALA A 108 4.25 14.03 5.46
N GLU A 109 3.51 15.04 5.02
CA GLU A 109 2.06 15.16 5.22
C GLU A 109 1.32 13.96 4.63
N ARG A 110 1.65 13.58 3.38
CA ARG A 110 1.07 12.40 2.73
C ARG A 110 1.38 11.12 3.49
N ALA A 111 2.62 10.90 3.92
CA ALA A 111 2.99 9.70 4.66
C ALA A 111 2.25 9.63 6.00
N ARG A 112 2.19 10.75 6.75
CA ARG A 112 1.39 10.84 8.00
C ARG A 112 -0.09 10.54 7.75
N TRP A 113 -0.68 11.17 6.74
CA TRP A 113 -2.07 10.95 6.38
C TRP A 113 -2.34 9.49 6.03
N ARG A 114 -1.45 8.84 5.25
CA ARG A 114 -1.56 7.42 4.89
C ARG A 114 -1.48 6.51 6.12
N VAL A 115 -0.56 6.78 7.05
CA VAL A 115 -0.45 6.02 8.30
C VAL A 115 -1.74 6.13 9.11
N GLN A 116 -2.27 7.35 9.29
CA GLN A 116 -3.52 7.58 10.03
C GLN A 116 -4.72 6.93 9.32
N HIS A 117 -4.80 7.06 8.00
CA HIS A 117 -5.87 6.45 7.20
C HIS A 117 -5.83 4.92 7.24
N ASP A 118 -4.64 4.31 7.20
CA ASP A 118 -4.49 2.86 7.39
C ASP A 118 -4.93 2.44 8.80
N PHE A 119 -4.62 3.21 9.86
CA PHE A 119 -5.12 2.91 11.20
C PHE A 119 -6.64 2.95 11.30
N ARG A 120 -7.29 3.94 10.67
CA ARG A 120 -8.77 3.99 10.57
C ARG A 120 -9.33 2.76 9.86
N ARG A 121 -8.67 2.32 8.80
CA ARG A 121 -9.07 1.12 8.06
C ARG A 121 -8.90 -0.16 8.90
N LEU A 122 -7.80 -0.28 9.65
CA LEU A 122 -7.56 -1.40 10.57
C LEU A 122 -8.57 -1.41 11.72
N GLU A 123 -8.89 -0.24 12.28
CA GLU A 123 -9.92 -0.08 13.33
C GLU A 123 -11.29 -0.52 12.82
N ALA A 124 -11.70 -0.06 11.63
CA ALA A 124 -12.95 -0.46 11.00
C ALA A 124 -12.98 -1.97 10.69
N LEU A 125 -11.89 -2.53 10.17
CA LEU A 125 -11.76 -3.96 9.90
C LEU A 125 -11.88 -4.78 11.17
N SER A 126 -11.16 -4.40 12.23
CA SER A 126 -11.21 -5.10 13.51
C SER A 126 -12.61 -5.04 14.12
N GLY A 127 -13.29 -3.89 14.06
CA GLY A 127 -14.65 -3.73 14.57
C GLY A 127 -15.65 -4.62 13.83
N ARG A 128 -15.67 -4.56 12.49
CA ARG A 128 -16.59 -5.37 11.67
C ARG A 128 -16.27 -6.86 11.73
N ALA A 129 -15.00 -7.24 11.80
CA ALA A 129 -14.61 -8.63 11.99
C ALA A 129 -15.18 -9.18 13.32
N ALA A 130 -15.08 -8.41 14.41
CA ALA A 130 -15.59 -8.82 15.72
C ALA A 130 -17.11 -9.02 15.73
N GLU A 131 -17.88 -8.19 15.01
CA GLU A 131 -19.34 -8.32 14.89
C GLU A 131 -19.77 -9.65 14.26
N ILE A 132 -18.95 -10.23 13.39
CA ILE A 132 -19.20 -11.54 12.75
C ILE A 132 -18.41 -12.69 13.39
N GLY A 133 -17.87 -12.48 14.59
CA GLY A 133 -17.17 -13.52 15.37
C GLY A 133 -15.74 -13.82 14.92
N LEU A 134 -15.12 -12.94 14.15
CA LEU A 134 -13.72 -13.04 13.74
C LEU A 134 -12.82 -12.17 14.63
N THR A 135 -11.59 -12.61 14.84
CA THR A 135 -10.60 -11.88 15.64
C THR A 135 -9.43 -11.43 14.77
N MET A 136 -9.14 -10.14 14.81
CA MET A 136 -7.96 -9.57 14.17
C MET A 136 -6.82 -9.41 15.20
N PRO A 137 -5.62 -9.93 14.93
CA PRO A 137 -4.46 -9.71 15.79
C PRO A 137 -4.13 -8.21 15.92
N PRO A 138 -3.76 -7.72 17.11
CA PRO A 138 -3.45 -6.31 17.33
C PRO A 138 -2.20 -5.85 16.57
N ASP A 139 -1.34 -6.78 16.17
CA ASP A 139 -0.10 -6.55 15.43
C ASP A 139 -0.27 -6.69 13.90
N ALA A 140 -1.49 -6.85 13.38
CA ALA A 140 -1.73 -6.99 11.94
C ALA A 140 -1.09 -5.88 11.09
N GLY A 141 -1.05 -4.64 11.60
CA GLY A 141 -0.35 -3.54 10.92
C GLY A 141 1.17 -3.73 10.77
N LEU A 142 1.78 -4.60 11.57
CA LEU A 142 3.20 -4.97 11.48
C LEU A 142 3.48 -6.08 10.46
N HIS A 143 2.45 -6.62 9.81
CA HIS A 143 2.57 -7.64 8.76
C HIS A 143 2.30 -7.08 7.35
N ASP A 144 1.96 -5.79 7.23
CA ASP A 144 1.79 -5.09 5.95
C ASP A 144 3.04 -4.26 5.59
N PRO A 145 3.86 -4.72 4.62
CA PRO A 145 5.04 -3.97 4.21
C PRO A 145 4.70 -2.62 3.58
N VAL A 146 3.49 -2.42 3.04
CA VAL A 146 3.08 -1.11 2.51
C VAL A 146 2.84 -0.14 3.66
N HIS A 147 2.13 -0.57 4.71
CA HIS A 147 1.90 0.24 5.90
C HIS A 147 3.21 0.61 6.61
N LEU A 148 4.13 -0.35 6.73
CA LEU A 148 5.43 -0.15 7.38
C LEU A 148 6.35 0.80 6.59
N GLU A 149 6.25 0.79 5.26
CA GLU A 149 6.93 1.77 4.41
C GLU A 149 6.44 3.19 4.68
N GLU A 150 5.13 3.40 4.80
CA GLU A 150 4.55 4.72 5.12
C GLU A 150 4.91 5.18 6.54
N ARG A 151 4.92 4.26 7.53
CA ARG A 151 5.38 4.57 8.89
C ARG A 151 6.84 4.97 8.93
N LEU A 152 7.70 4.22 8.24
CA LEU A 152 9.12 4.52 8.15
C LEU A 152 9.36 5.83 7.42
N ALA A 153 8.61 6.12 6.35
CA ALA A 153 8.67 7.37 5.63
C ALA A 153 8.27 8.56 6.51
N SER A 154 7.13 8.44 7.20
CA SER A 154 6.64 9.43 8.16
C SER A 154 7.68 9.72 9.25
N LEU A 155 8.23 8.69 9.88
CA LEU A 155 9.26 8.83 10.92
C LEU A 155 10.57 9.45 10.40
N CYS A 156 11.00 9.10 9.19
CA CYS A 156 12.25 9.59 8.62
C CYS A 156 12.18 11.06 8.17
N VAL A 157 11.03 11.47 7.63
CA VAL A 157 10.83 12.80 7.06
C VAL A 157 10.35 13.82 8.10
N ASP A 158 9.49 13.41 9.05
CA ASP A 158 8.93 14.31 10.07
C ASP A 158 8.61 13.56 11.38
N GLU A 159 9.68 13.22 12.10
CA GLU A 159 9.61 12.52 13.40
C GLU A 159 8.75 13.23 14.45
N PRO A 160 8.81 14.57 14.64
CA PRO A 160 7.99 15.25 15.64
C PRO A 160 6.48 15.09 15.44
N GLN A 161 6.03 14.93 14.19
CA GLN A 161 4.61 14.73 13.86
C GLN A 161 4.28 13.26 13.53
N HIS A 162 5.21 12.34 13.76
CA HIS A 162 4.99 10.93 13.46
C HIS A 162 3.85 10.36 14.34
N PRO A 163 2.83 9.69 13.78
CA PRO A 163 1.64 9.30 14.54
C PRO A 163 1.85 8.24 15.63
N VAL A 164 2.97 7.50 15.61
CA VAL A 164 3.21 6.37 16.53
C VAL A 164 4.45 6.63 17.39
N ALA A 165 4.24 7.10 18.62
CA ALA A 165 5.33 7.47 19.51
C ALA A 165 6.30 6.33 19.87
N THR A 166 5.85 5.07 19.79
CA THR A 166 6.66 3.88 20.09
C THR A 166 7.51 3.40 18.92
N ASP A 167 7.37 4.02 17.74
CA ASP A 167 8.13 3.62 16.57
C ASP A 167 9.59 4.02 16.65
N SER A 168 10.44 3.11 16.18
CA SER A 168 11.84 3.40 15.88
C SER A 168 12.17 2.88 14.50
N ARG A 169 13.14 3.53 13.84
CA ARG A 169 13.60 3.12 12.50
C ARG A 169 14.04 1.66 12.46
N LEU A 170 14.72 1.19 13.50
CA LEU A 170 15.21 -0.20 13.56
C LEU A 170 14.06 -1.20 13.75
N ALA A 171 13.08 -0.90 14.63
CA ALA A 171 11.92 -1.77 14.84
C ALA A 171 11.08 -1.88 13.57
N LEU A 172 10.76 -0.74 12.93
CA LEU A 172 10.02 -0.71 11.67
C LEU A 172 10.77 -1.39 10.53
N ALA A 173 12.10 -1.25 10.46
CA ALA A 173 12.91 -1.94 9.47
C ALA A 173 12.90 -3.46 9.65
N ARG A 174 12.98 -3.94 10.89
CA ARG A 174 12.89 -5.37 11.20
C ARG A 174 11.51 -5.94 10.83
N ALA A 175 10.44 -5.27 11.26
CA ALA A 175 9.08 -5.67 10.92
C ALA A 175 8.87 -5.66 9.39
N GLY A 176 9.29 -4.59 8.72
CA GLY A 176 9.17 -4.45 7.27
C GLY A 176 9.95 -5.52 6.52
N ALA A 177 11.14 -5.88 7.00
CA ALA A 177 11.93 -6.97 6.42
C ALA A 177 11.24 -8.34 6.60
N ALA A 178 10.72 -8.63 7.79
CA ALA A 178 9.97 -9.86 8.04
C ALA A 178 8.71 -9.94 7.16
N ALA A 179 7.88 -8.90 7.17
CA ALA A 179 6.67 -8.79 6.36
C ALA A 179 6.97 -8.92 4.85
N SER A 180 8.12 -8.39 4.39
CA SER A 180 8.58 -8.51 3.01
C SER A 180 8.91 -9.96 2.60
N LEU A 181 9.49 -10.74 3.51
CA LEU A 181 9.85 -12.13 3.26
C LEU A 181 8.62 -13.04 3.18
N GLU A 182 7.51 -12.65 3.81
CA GLU A 182 6.23 -13.37 3.80
C GLU A 182 5.31 -13.00 2.62
N MET A 183 5.64 -11.96 1.84
CA MET A 183 4.78 -11.51 0.74
C MET A 183 4.59 -12.57 -0.33
N ASN A 184 3.41 -12.66 -0.95
CA ASN A 184 3.23 -13.43 -2.19
C ASN A 184 3.91 -12.73 -3.38
N ALA A 185 5.22 -12.93 -3.56
CA ALA A 185 6.07 -12.31 -4.58
C ALA A 185 7.30 -13.19 -4.85
N SER A 186 8.03 -12.93 -5.94
CA SER A 186 9.28 -13.64 -6.24
C SER A 186 10.33 -13.42 -5.13
N TRP A 187 11.16 -14.43 -4.89
CA TRP A 187 12.20 -14.36 -3.84
C TRP A 187 13.14 -13.16 -4.00
N ARG A 188 13.46 -12.77 -5.25
CA ARG A 188 14.28 -11.59 -5.56
C ARG A 188 13.62 -10.31 -5.06
N ARG A 189 12.31 -10.18 -5.26
CA ARG A 189 11.54 -9.01 -4.81
C ARG A 189 11.41 -8.98 -3.28
N ARG A 190 11.15 -10.13 -2.65
CA ARG A 190 11.12 -10.29 -1.19
C ARG A 190 12.45 -9.85 -0.57
N ALA A 191 13.56 -10.39 -1.06
CA ALA A 191 14.90 -10.07 -0.58
C ALA A 191 15.28 -8.60 -0.82
N ALA A 192 14.99 -8.05 -1.99
CA ALA A 192 15.27 -6.64 -2.30
C ALA A 192 14.49 -5.69 -1.39
N LEU A 193 13.22 -5.97 -1.12
CA LEU A 193 12.40 -5.13 -0.22
C LEU A 193 12.86 -5.26 1.23
N ALA A 194 13.19 -6.47 1.69
CA ALA A 194 13.75 -6.69 3.02
C ALA A 194 15.08 -5.96 3.22
N ALA A 195 15.99 -6.06 2.24
CA ALA A 195 17.25 -5.32 2.26
C ALA A 195 17.03 -3.81 2.28
N TRP A 196 16.04 -3.30 1.52
CA TRP A 196 15.70 -1.88 1.51
C TRP A 196 15.22 -1.38 2.89
N PHE A 197 14.33 -2.13 3.56
CA PHE A 197 13.91 -1.82 4.93
C PHE A 197 15.10 -1.78 5.89
N LEU A 198 15.94 -2.81 5.89
CA LEU A 198 17.13 -2.89 6.75
C LEU A 198 18.12 -1.75 6.48
N CYS A 199 18.33 -1.37 5.22
CA CYS A 199 19.18 -0.24 4.87
C CYS A 199 18.68 1.05 5.52
N ILE A 200 17.39 1.35 5.43
CA ILE A 200 16.83 2.56 6.06
C ILE A 200 16.82 2.44 7.58
N GLY A 201 16.69 1.25 8.17
CA GLY A 201 16.76 1.06 9.62
C GLY A 201 18.15 1.30 10.20
N ILE A 202 19.20 0.87 9.50
CA ILE A 202 20.57 0.79 10.03
C ILE A 202 21.42 2.00 9.66
N LEU A 203 21.25 2.54 8.44
CA LEU A 203 22.10 3.64 7.96
C LEU A 203 21.94 4.92 8.80
N PRO A 204 22.95 5.79 8.86
CA PRO A 204 22.80 7.13 9.42
C PRO A 204 21.61 7.87 8.79
N ARG A 205 20.91 8.71 9.56
CA ARG A 205 19.64 9.33 9.15
C ARG A 205 19.69 10.01 7.78
N ARG A 206 20.77 10.74 7.49
CA ARG A 206 20.95 11.39 6.19
C ARG A 206 20.99 10.39 5.02
N MET A 207 21.67 9.26 5.21
CA MET A 207 21.77 8.21 4.19
C MET A 207 20.46 7.43 4.07
N GLY A 208 19.81 7.09 5.19
CA GLY A 208 18.49 6.45 5.20
C GLY A 208 17.44 7.30 4.46
N ASN A 209 17.42 8.61 4.71
CA ASN A 209 16.52 9.55 4.03
C ASN A 209 16.81 9.63 2.52
N ALA A 210 18.07 9.54 2.10
CA ALA A 210 18.42 9.48 0.67
C ALA A 210 17.89 8.18 0.02
N VAL A 211 18.10 7.02 0.66
CA VAL A 211 17.59 5.72 0.16
C VAL A 211 16.07 5.70 0.09
N LEU A 212 15.40 6.28 1.08
CA LEU A 212 13.95 6.46 1.10
C LEU A 212 13.49 7.35 -0.07
N ALA A 213 14.14 8.50 -0.26
CA ALA A 213 13.83 9.43 -1.35
C ALA A 213 13.97 8.73 -2.72
N TRP A 214 15.01 7.92 -2.95
CA TRP A 214 15.22 7.19 -4.20
C TRP A 214 14.06 6.27 -4.57
N LYS A 215 13.36 5.72 -3.58
CA LYS A 215 12.18 4.89 -3.80
C LYS A 215 10.95 5.73 -4.09
N LEU A 216 10.67 6.71 -3.24
CA LEU A 216 9.45 7.53 -3.30
C LEU A 216 9.44 8.53 -4.46
N VAL A 217 10.62 8.99 -4.87
CA VAL A 217 10.80 10.04 -5.87
C VAL A 217 11.79 9.55 -6.93
N ALA A 218 11.27 9.16 -8.10
CA ALA A 218 12.09 8.63 -9.19
C ALA A 218 13.20 9.59 -9.65
N SER A 219 12.95 10.91 -9.62
CA SER A 219 13.94 11.94 -10.00
C SER A 219 15.09 12.09 -9.01
N SER A 220 14.94 11.60 -7.78
CA SER A 220 16.01 11.66 -6.77
C SER A 220 17.05 10.54 -6.94
N ARG A 221 16.78 9.56 -7.82
CA ARG A 221 17.67 8.42 -8.04
C ARG A 221 18.98 8.86 -8.71
N PRO A 222 20.14 8.47 -8.16
CA PRO A 222 21.43 8.59 -8.84
C PRO A 222 21.38 7.98 -10.24
N ALA A 223 22.07 8.59 -11.20
CA ALA A 223 22.08 8.16 -12.60
C ALA A 223 22.41 6.65 -12.77
N VAL A 224 23.27 6.11 -11.92
CA VAL A 224 23.63 4.67 -11.88
C VAL A 224 22.41 3.80 -11.56
N LEU A 225 21.62 4.16 -10.55
CA LEU A 225 20.40 3.42 -10.19
C LEU A 225 19.31 3.55 -11.25
N THR A 226 19.19 4.71 -11.89
CA THR A 226 18.25 4.90 -13.00
C THR A 226 18.60 3.99 -14.19
N ARG A 227 19.89 3.84 -14.51
CA ARG A 227 20.37 2.91 -15.55
C ARG A 227 20.11 1.45 -15.18
N LEU A 228 20.39 1.04 -13.94
CA LEU A 228 20.15 -0.32 -13.45
C LEU A 228 18.66 -0.68 -13.38
N SER A 229 17.80 0.25 -13.00
CA SER A 229 16.34 0.02 -12.89
C SER A 229 15.69 -0.35 -14.23
N LYS A 230 16.19 0.22 -15.34
CA LYS A 230 15.76 -0.14 -16.71
C LYS A 230 16.18 -1.56 -17.07
N THR A 231 17.33 -2.01 -16.59
CA THR A 231 17.86 -3.36 -16.82
C THR A 231 17.14 -4.40 -15.96
N ILE A 232 16.84 -4.09 -14.69
CA ILE A 232 16.15 -5.00 -13.78
C ILE A 232 14.69 -5.21 -14.21
N ARG A 233 13.95 -4.17 -14.60
CA ARG A 233 12.56 -4.31 -15.11
C ARG A 233 12.46 -5.19 -16.37
N ARG A 234 13.56 -5.35 -17.13
CA ARG A 234 13.66 -6.26 -18.29
C ARG A 234 14.04 -7.71 -17.94
N VAL A 235 14.58 -7.95 -16.75
CA VAL A 235 15.11 -9.26 -16.32
C VAL A 235 14.21 -9.92 -15.26
N THR A 236 13.29 -9.17 -14.66
CA THR A 236 12.29 -9.67 -13.70
C THR A 236 10.86 -9.74 -14.25
N ASN A 237 10.67 -9.52 -15.56
CA ASN A 237 9.46 -9.86 -16.30
C ASN A 237 9.70 -11.14 -17.11
#